data_AF-A0A7C3ZSB2-F1
#
_entry.id   AF-A0A7C3ZSB2-F1
#
_cell.length_a   1.000
_cell.length_b   1.000
_cell.length_c   1.000
_cell.angle_alpha   90.00
_cell.angle_beta   90.00
_cell.angle_gamma   90.00
#
_symmetry.space_group_name_H-M   'P 1'
#
loop_
_entity.id
_entity.type
_entity.pdbx_description
1 polymer ?
#
loop_
_entity_poly.entity_id
_entity_poly.type
_entity_poly.pdbx_seq_one_letter_code
_entity_poly.pdbx_strand_id
1 'polypeptide(L)'
;RTAPDLGFLMQKETVETRKLSRAAIETLAIISYHQPVTRAEIEEIRGVSVSRGTVDLLIEMGWIRFGRRRMTPGRPVTFVVTQEFLDHFGLESARDLPGLKELRAAGLLESRPPPGQIPGPDSDDDEDEAVEGQSELFED
;
A
#
# COMPACT_ATOMS: atom_id res chain seq x y z
N ARG A 1 -21.61 27.46 28.23
CA ARG A 1 -22.30 26.26 28.78
C ARG A 1 -23.53 26.06 27.91
N THR A 2 -23.61 24.94 27.21
CA THR A 2 -24.82 24.57 26.47
C THR A 2 -25.93 24.16 27.45
N ALA A 3 -27.18 24.34 27.05
CA ALA A 3 -28.34 24.12 27.91
C ALA A 3 -28.57 22.61 28.17
N PRO A 4 -29.01 22.21 29.39
CA PRO A 4 -29.10 20.81 29.82
C PRO A 4 -30.16 19.98 29.07
N ASP A 5 -31.10 20.63 28.39
CA ASP A 5 -32.14 20.06 27.53
C ASP A 5 -31.62 19.69 26.13
N LEU A 6 -30.48 20.23 25.70
CA LEU A 6 -29.87 19.95 24.39
C LEU A 6 -28.81 18.84 24.43
N GLY A 7 -28.62 18.20 25.58
CA GLY A 7 -27.60 17.16 25.78
C GLY A 7 -27.75 15.96 24.85
N PHE A 8 -28.98 15.57 24.52
CA PHE A 8 -29.27 14.43 23.63
C PHE A 8 -28.98 14.72 22.15
N LEU A 9 -28.98 16.00 21.73
CA LEU A 9 -28.61 16.42 20.37
C LEU A 9 -27.09 16.51 20.17
N MET A 10 -26.32 16.47 21.27
CA MET A 10 -24.85 16.45 21.24
C MET A 10 -24.28 15.03 21.28
N GLN A 11 -25.07 14.02 20.88
CA GLN A 11 -24.50 12.73 20.51
C GLN A 11 -23.61 12.98 19.30
N LYS A 12 -22.30 13.16 19.54
CA LYS A 12 -21.28 13.11 18.49
C LYS A 12 -21.53 11.80 17.76
N GLU A 13 -22.12 11.88 16.58
CA GLU A 13 -22.14 10.80 15.63
C GLU A 13 -20.69 10.59 15.21
N THR A 14 -19.96 9.81 16.01
CA THR A 14 -18.65 9.33 15.63
C THR A 14 -18.89 8.31 14.54
N VAL A 15 -18.90 8.79 13.30
CA VAL A 15 -18.78 7.92 12.13
C VAL A 15 -17.47 7.16 12.32
N GLU A 16 -17.56 5.89 12.70
CA GLU A 16 -16.39 5.03 12.79
C GLU A 16 -15.82 4.86 11.38
N THR A 17 -14.79 5.63 11.07
CA THR A 17 -14.03 5.49 9.83
C THR A 17 -13.20 4.22 9.93
N ARG A 18 -13.73 3.12 9.40
CA ARG A 18 -12.98 1.87 9.29
C ARG A 18 -11.78 2.09 8.38
N LYS A 19 -10.58 2.02 8.95
CA LYS A 19 -9.33 2.14 8.19
C LYS A 19 -9.22 0.99 7.20
N LEU A 20 -8.79 1.31 5.97
CA LEU A 20 -8.47 0.31 4.97
C LEU A 20 -7.36 -0.60 5.49
N SER A 21 -7.50 -1.90 5.23
CA SER A 21 -6.42 -2.85 5.47
C SER A 21 -5.24 -2.53 4.55
N ARG A 22 -4.03 -2.94 4.94
CA ARG A 22 -2.84 -2.78 4.09
C ARG A 22 -3.04 -3.37 2.68
N ALA A 23 -3.65 -4.54 2.58
CA ALA A 23 -3.94 -5.18 1.30
C ALA A 23 -4.90 -4.36 0.43
N ALA A 24 -5.89 -3.70 1.04
CA ALA A 24 -6.81 -2.79 0.35
C ALA A 24 -6.09 -1.53 -0.16
N ILE A 25 -5.21 -0.95 0.68
CA ILE A 25 -4.39 0.22 0.30
C ILE A 25 -3.45 -0.13 -0.86
N GLU A 26 -2.75 -1.26 -0.79
CA GLU A 26 -1.88 -1.74 -1.88
C GLU A 26 -2.67 -1.96 -3.18
N THR A 27 -3.84 -2.60 -3.09
CA THR A 27 -4.71 -2.85 -4.24
C THR A 27 -5.19 -1.54 -4.86
N LEU A 28 -5.63 -0.59 -4.04
CA LEU A 28 -6.05 0.73 -4.48
C LEU A 28 -4.92 1.50 -5.16
N ALA A 29 -3.72 1.48 -4.58
CA ALA A 29 -2.55 2.14 -5.15
C ALA A 29 -2.21 1.56 -6.54
N ILE A 30 -2.28 0.25 -6.71
CA ILE A 30 -2.06 -0.37 -8.02
C ILE A 30 -3.11 0.12 -9.02
N ILE A 31 -4.39 0.17 -8.62
CA ILE A 31 -5.46 0.67 -9.50
C ILE A 31 -5.23 2.14 -9.87
N SER A 32 -4.88 3.00 -8.91
CA SER A 32 -4.71 4.43 -9.17
C SER A 32 -3.55 4.73 -10.13
N TYR A 33 -2.42 4.02 -9.98
CA TYR A 33 -1.23 4.22 -10.81
C TYR A 33 -1.23 3.43 -12.14
N HIS A 34 -1.97 2.31 -12.24
CA HIS A 34 -1.95 1.43 -13.42
C HIS A 34 -3.28 1.31 -14.18
N GLN A 35 -4.30 2.08 -13.81
CA GLN A 35 -5.57 2.07 -14.52
C GLN A 35 -5.44 2.42 -16.02
N PRO A 36 -6.26 1.81 -16.90
CA PRO A 36 -7.21 0.73 -16.62
C PRO A 36 -6.48 -0.61 -16.40
N VAL A 37 -6.76 -1.28 -15.27
CA VAL A 37 -6.07 -2.51 -14.84
C VAL A 37 -7.04 -3.64 -14.53
N THR A 38 -6.71 -4.87 -14.90
CA THR A 38 -7.50 -6.07 -14.64
C THR A 38 -7.12 -6.70 -13.30
N ARG A 39 -7.97 -7.58 -12.77
CA ARG A 39 -7.66 -8.32 -11.53
C ARG A 39 -6.35 -9.12 -11.65
N ALA A 40 -6.13 -9.78 -12.78
CA ALA A 40 -4.92 -10.58 -13.01
C ALA A 40 -3.65 -9.70 -12.97
N GLU A 41 -3.67 -8.54 -13.62
CA GLU A 41 -2.56 -7.57 -13.59
C GLU A 41 -2.33 -7.02 -12.17
N ILE A 42 -3.39 -6.81 -11.37
CA ILE A 42 -3.23 -6.44 -9.96
C ILE A 42 -2.52 -7.55 -9.17
N GLU A 43 -2.97 -8.80 -9.33
CA GLU A 43 -2.39 -9.95 -8.63
C GLU A 43 -0.92 -10.19 -9.03
N GLU A 44 -0.59 -9.98 -10.31
CA GLU A 44 0.77 -10.04 -10.84
C GLU A 44 1.67 -8.99 -10.17
N ILE A 45 1.23 -7.73 -10.10
CA ILE A 45 2.00 -6.65 -9.47
C ILE A 45 2.15 -6.87 -7.95
N ARG A 46 1.11 -7.39 -7.28
CA ARG A 46 1.18 -7.69 -5.84
C ARG A 46 1.99 -8.94 -5.51
N GLY A 47 2.20 -9.83 -6.47
CA GLY A 47 2.80 -11.14 -6.26
C GLY A 47 1.95 -12.11 -5.43
N VAL A 48 0.70 -11.76 -5.11
CA VAL A 48 -0.24 -12.57 -4.34
C VAL A 48 -1.67 -12.37 -4.83
N SER A 49 -2.52 -13.37 -4.59
CA SER A 49 -3.93 -13.27 -4.95
C SER A 49 -4.63 -12.13 -4.20
N VAL A 50 -5.56 -11.46 -4.89
CA VAL A 50 -6.40 -10.42 -4.30
C VAL A 50 -7.66 -11.11 -3.82
N SER A 51 -8.02 -10.92 -2.54
CA SER A 51 -9.27 -11.47 -2.04
C SER A 51 -10.45 -10.81 -2.76
N ARG A 52 -11.51 -11.57 -3.06
CA ARG A 52 -12.70 -11.02 -3.74
C ARG A 52 -13.28 -9.83 -2.95
N GLY A 53 -13.33 -9.93 -1.62
CA GLY A 53 -13.85 -8.88 -0.75
C GLY A 53 -13.04 -7.58 -0.77
N THR A 54 -11.76 -7.61 -1.15
CA THR A 54 -10.95 -6.39 -1.22
C THR A 54 -11.41 -5.46 -2.34
N VAL A 55 -11.65 -6.01 -3.53
CA VAL A 55 -12.12 -5.22 -4.67
C VAL A 55 -13.56 -4.78 -4.46
N ASP A 56 -14.41 -5.68 -3.97
CA ASP A 56 -15.82 -5.38 -3.69
C ASP A 56 -15.94 -4.24 -2.66
N LEU A 57 -15.12 -4.25 -1.60
CA LEU A 57 -15.05 -3.16 -0.61
C LEU A 57 -14.68 -1.81 -1.25
N LEU A 58 -13.64 -1.79 -2.10
CA LEU A 58 -13.21 -0.55 -2.78
C LEU A 58 -14.29 0.01 -3.73
N ILE A 59 -15.09 -0.87 -4.34
CA ILE A 59 -16.25 -0.47 -5.15
C ILE A 59 -17.37 0.06 -4.26
N GLU A 60 -17.67 -0.61 -3.15
CA GLU A 60 -18.72 -0.21 -2.21
C GLU A 60 -18.45 1.17 -1.58
N MET A 61 -17.18 1.45 -1.24
CA MET A 61 -16.77 2.78 -0.78
C MET A 61 -16.76 3.83 -1.89
N GLY A 62 -17.04 3.47 -3.14
CA GLY A 62 -17.08 4.40 -4.26
C GLY A 62 -15.72 4.87 -4.76
N TRP A 63 -14.59 4.31 -4.29
CA TRP A 63 -13.24 4.77 -4.66
C TRP A 63 -12.76 4.21 -6.01
N ILE A 64 -13.28 3.05 -6.41
CA ILE A 64 -13.03 2.47 -7.73
C ILE A 64 -14.34 2.07 -8.40
N ARG A 65 -14.30 1.91 -9.72
CA ARG A 65 -15.42 1.39 -10.52
C ARG A 65 -14.91 0.55 -11.67
N PHE A 66 -15.84 -0.15 -12.33
CA PHE A 66 -15.54 -0.85 -13.57
C PHE A 66 -15.16 0.14 -14.68
N GLY A 67 -14.07 -0.19 -15.38
CA GLY A 67 -13.62 0.46 -16.59
C GLY A 67 -14.06 -0.29 -17.84
N ARG A 68 -13.40 0.00 -18.97
CA ARG A 68 -13.65 -0.70 -20.24
C ARG A 68 -13.04 -2.09 -20.21
N ARG A 69 -13.77 -3.09 -20.68
CA ARG A 69 -13.21 -4.44 -20.88
C ARG A 69 -11.99 -4.38 -21.81
N ARG A 70 -10.94 -5.12 -21.46
CA ARG A 70 -9.73 -5.25 -22.27
C ARG A 70 -10.05 -5.98 -23.59
N MET A 71 -9.43 -5.56 -24.69
CA MET A 71 -9.54 -6.21 -25.99
C MET A 71 -8.54 -7.36 -26.15
N THR A 72 -8.53 -8.27 -25.19
CA THR A 72 -7.72 -9.51 -25.16
C THR A 72 -8.65 -10.72 -25.02
N PRO A 73 -8.15 -11.96 -25.26
CA PRO A 73 -8.95 -13.18 -25.04
C PRO A 73 -9.58 -13.21 -23.65
N GLY A 74 -10.86 -13.60 -23.57
CA GLY A 74 -11.65 -13.57 -22.33
C GLY A 74 -12.24 -12.20 -21.94
N ARG A 75 -11.80 -11.11 -22.59
CA ARG A 75 -12.29 -9.73 -22.39
C ARG A 75 -12.47 -9.35 -20.92
N PRO A 76 -11.41 -9.48 -20.10
CA PRO A 76 -11.50 -9.24 -18.67
C PRO A 76 -11.93 -7.79 -18.38
N VAL A 77 -12.64 -7.63 -17.26
CA VAL A 77 -13.05 -6.32 -16.76
C VAL A 77 -11.84 -5.61 -16.16
N THR A 78 -11.74 -4.31 -16.39
CA THR A 78 -10.72 -3.45 -15.76
C THR A 78 -11.33 -2.61 -14.65
N PHE A 79 -10.49 -2.06 -13.81
CA PHE A 79 -10.82 -1.12 -12.74
C PHE A 79 -10.18 0.23 -13.01
N VAL A 80 -10.87 1.28 -12.58
CA VAL A 80 -10.43 2.68 -12.64
C VAL A 80 -10.88 3.39 -11.35
N VAL A 81 -10.17 4.42 -10.92
CA VAL A 81 -10.58 5.28 -9.80
C VAL A 81 -11.77 6.16 -10.20
N THR A 82 -12.51 6.61 -9.21
CA THR A 82 -13.69 7.48 -9.37
C THR A 82 -13.36 8.94 -9.11
N GLN A 83 -14.34 9.82 -9.31
CA GLN A 83 -14.24 11.21 -8.91
C GLN A 83 -14.14 11.35 -7.38
N GLU A 84 -14.87 10.54 -6.63
CA GLU A 84 -14.83 10.55 -5.15
C GLU A 84 -13.42 10.26 -4.62
N PHE A 85 -12.69 9.34 -5.26
CA PHE A 85 -11.26 9.16 -4.96
C PHE A 85 -10.45 10.43 -5.22
N LEU A 86 -10.63 11.06 -6.39
CA LEU A 86 -9.88 12.27 -6.74
C LEU A 86 -10.17 13.41 -5.77
N ASP A 87 -11.44 13.63 -5.43
CA ASP A 87 -11.88 14.64 -4.47
C ASP A 87 -11.29 14.37 -3.07
N HIS A 88 -11.25 13.10 -2.64
CA HIS A 88 -10.67 12.70 -1.36
C HIS A 88 -9.17 13.00 -1.27
N PHE A 89 -8.44 12.84 -2.38
CA PHE A 89 -7.00 13.11 -2.44
C PHE A 89 -6.66 14.53 -2.94
N GLY A 90 -7.66 15.37 -3.23
CA GLY A 90 -7.46 16.73 -3.71
C GLY A 90 -6.81 16.80 -5.10
N LEU A 91 -7.14 15.86 -5.98
CA LEU A 91 -6.60 15.77 -7.34
C LEU A 91 -7.65 16.19 -8.37
N GLU A 92 -7.26 16.87 -9.44
CA GLU A 92 -8.16 17.15 -10.57
C GLU A 92 -8.23 15.96 -11.53
N SER A 93 -7.11 15.24 -11.66
CA SER A 93 -6.94 14.11 -12.54
C SER A 93 -6.08 13.02 -11.90
N ALA A 94 -6.27 11.78 -12.31
CA ALA A 94 -5.35 10.69 -11.95
C ALA A 94 -3.92 10.90 -12.48
N ARG A 95 -3.73 11.82 -13.43
CA ARG A 95 -2.39 12.22 -13.91
C ARG A 95 -1.62 13.07 -12.90
N ASP A 96 -2.32 13.66 -11.94
CA ASP A 96 -1.73 14.51 -10.90
C ASP A 96 -1.22 13.69 -9.72
N LEU A 97 -1.34 12.35 -9.79
CA LEU A 97 -0.73 11.46 -8.82
C LEU A 97 0.79 11.63 -8.82
N PRO A 98 1.43 11.70 -7.64
CA PRO A 98 2.84 11.99 -7.55
C PRO A 98 3.69 10.90 -8.23
N GLY A 99 4.61 11.34 -9.08
CA GLY A 99 5.50 10.42 -9.79
C GLY A 99 6.56 9.80 -8.86
N LEU A 100 7.21 8.72 -9.31
CA LEU A 100 8.33 8.09 -8.59
C LEU A 100 9.42 9.08 -8.15
N LYS A 101 9.73 10.08 -8.99
CA LYS A 101 10.74 11.10 -8.66
C LYS A 101 10.30 12.01 -7.51
N GLU A 102 9.04 12.41 -7.51
CA GLU A 102 8.45 13.29 -6.49
C GLU A 102 8.32 12.54 -5.16
N LEU A 103 7.87 11.29 -5.22
CA LEU A 103 7.81 10.42 -4.05
C LEU A 103 9.20 10.18 -3.41
N ARG A 104 10.26 10.05 -4.22
CA ARG A 104 11.64 10.00 -3.71
C ARG A 104 12.10 11.33 -3.13
N ALA A 105 11.82 12.44 -3.81
CA ALA A 105 12.19 13.77 -3.33
C ALA A 105 11.48 14.14 -2.01
N ALA A 106 10.27 13.62 -1.80
CA ALA A 106 9.52 13.76 -0.56
C ALA A 106 9.97 12.82 0.57
N GLY A 107 11.02 11.99 0.36
CA GLY A 107 11.49 11.01 1.34
C GLY A 107 10.54 9.82 1.57
N LEU A 108 9.48 9.69 0.77
CA LEU A 108 8.44 8.65 0.95
C LEU A 108 8.85 7.28 0.39
N LEU A 109 9.87 7.25 -0.48
CA LEU A 109 10.36 6.06 -1.16
C LEU A 109 11.77 5.62 -0.71
N GLU A 110 12.27 6.16 0.40
CA GLU A 110 13.57 5.72 0.93
C GLU A 110 13.56 4.22 1.18
N SER A 111 14.50 3.54 0.51
CA SER A 111 14.72 2.11 0.58
C SER A 111 14.78 1.71 2.04
N ARG A 112 13.76 1.00 2.54
CA ARG A 112 13.86 0.32 3.83
C ARG A 112 15.16 -0.49 3.78
N PRO A 113 16.17 -0.20 4.62
CA PRO A 113 17.38 -1.00 4.61
C PRO A 113 16.98 -2.46 4.84
N PRO A 114 17.64 -3.41 4.15
CA PRO A 114 17.34 -4.83 4.33
C PRO A 114 17.39 -5.15 5.83
N PRO A 115 16.46 -5.98 6.36
CA PRO A 115 16.48 -6.36 7.76
C PRO A 115 17.85 -6.97 8.07
N GLY A 116 18.67 -6.26 8.84
CA GLY A 116 20.07 -6.63 9.11
C GLY A 116 21.07 -5.46 9.11
N GLN A 117 20.75 -4.30 8.52
CA GLN A 117 21.57 -3.09 8.60
C GLN A 117 20.93 -2.05 9.53
N ILE A 118 21.03 -2.30 10.83
CA ILE A 118 20.94 -1.23 11.83
C ILE A 118 22.39 -1.02 12.27
N PRO A 119 23.03 0.13 11.99
CA PRO A 119 24.28 0.47 12.65
C PRO A 119 24.01 0.51 14.16
N GLY A 120 24.56 -0.46 14.90
CA GLY A 120 24.56 -0.40 16.36
C GLY A 120 25.34 0.84 16.81
N PRO A 121 24.96 1.48 17.92
CA PRO A 121 25.72 2.60 18.45
C PRO A 121 27.05 2.06 19.01
N ASP A 122 28.13 2.68 18.57
CA ASP A 122 29.50 2.68 19.13
C ASP A 122 29.87 1.54 20.09
N SER A 123 30.76 0.69 19.61
CA SER A 123 31.78 0.06 20.44
C SER A 123 33.06 0.01 19.61
N ASP A 124 33.76 1.15 19.58
CA ASP A 124 35.22 1.12 19.67
C ASP A 124 35.55 0.36 20.97
N ASP A 125 36.18 -0.81 20.85
CA ASP A 125 37.23 -1.23 21.77
C ASP A 125 37.97 -2.41 21.13
N ASP A 126 39.29 -2.24 21.14
CA ASP A 126 40.34 -3.09 20.59
C ASP A 126 40.31 -4.54 21.13
N GLU A 127 40.81 -5.47 20.32
CA GLU A 127 42.01 -6.28 20.59
C GLU A 127 42.00 -7.62 19.83
N ASP A 128 43.19 -7.95 19.33
CA ASP A 128 43.58 -9.10 18.53
C ASP A 128 43.30 -10.47 19.18
N GLU A 129 43.04 -11.48 18.35
CA GLU A 129 43.83 -12.73 18.38
C GLU A 129 43.54 -13.61 17.14
N ALA A 130 44.60 -13.89 16.36
CA ALA A 130 44.71 -15.08 15.50
C ALA A 130 44.68 -16.34 16.40
N VAL A 131 44.36 -17.56 15.97
CA VAL A 131 45.21 -18.50 15.20
C VAL A 131 44.40 -19.80 14.92
N GLU A 132 44.53 -20.33 13.70
CA GLU A 132 44.47 -21.73 13.17
C GLU A 132 43.51 -22.84 13.66
N GLY A 133 43.09 -23.65 12.68
CA GLY A 133 42.67 -25.05 12.83
C GLY A 133 41.90 -25.56 11.60
N GLN A 134 42.55 -25.79 10.46
CA GLN A 134 42.83 -27.15 9.91
C GLN A 134 41.59 -28.07 9.95
N SER A 135 40.85 -28.19 8.85
CA SER A 135 40.97 -29.25 7.82
C SER A 135 40.60 -30.65 8.31
N GLU A 136 39.76 -31.33 7.52
CA GLU A 136 39.46 -32.77 7.51
C GLU A 136 38.37 -33.25 8.49
N LEU A 137 37.15 -33.48 7.99
CA LEU A 137 36.44 -34.75 8.25
C LEU A 137 35.28 -34.93 7.25
N PHE A 138 35.59 -35.51 6.09
CA PHE A 138 34.63 -36.31 5.31
C PHE A 138 35.04 -37.79 5.46
N GLU A 139 34.04 -38.68 5.35
CA GLU A 139 34.04 -40.16 5.47
C GLU A 139 33.73 -40.66 6.92
N ASP A 140 32.74 -41.52 7.18
CA ASP A 140 31.94 -42.48 6.37
C ASP A 140 30.41 -42.19 6.38
#